data_AF-A0A923ZMA0-F1
#
_entry.id   AF-A0A923ZMA0-F1
#
_cell.length_a   1.000
_cell.length_b   1.000
_cell.length_c   1.000
_cell.angle_alpha   90.00
_cell.angle_beta   90.00
_cell.angle_gamma   90.00
#
_symmetry.space_group_name_H-M   'P 1'
#
loop_
_entity.id
_entity.type
_entity.pdbx_description
1 polymer ?
#
loop_
_entity_poly.entity_id
_entity_poly.type
_entity_poly.pdbx_seq_one_letter_code
_entity_poly.pdbx_strand_id
1 'polypeptide(L)'
;MQKRYPHQLSYGANNPVIALNEKEAAKIFSQDTRSDIGSEAEKMKFANSINGLVVKFIRVDYDEKNAWDILVMERIYPYDYRSFEVEKRELWFDVFADEIKQLHHAGFVHRDIQRPSNITGDRFDNVLLTSIGLRLIDVGISAIKKNVGEKLFAKHVETELQEMEIFRSFFIGR
;
A
#
# COMPACT_ATOMS: atom_id res chain seq x y z
N MET A 1 -22.47 15.17 5.87
CA MET A 1 -22.19 14.28 4.72
C MET A 1 -20.75 14.48 4.29
N GLN A 2 -19.95 13.42 4.20
CA GLN A 2 -18.59 13.50 3.70
C GLN A 2 -18.63 13.87 2.21
N LYS A 3 -17.89 14.90 1.80
CA LYS A 3 -17.81 15.36 0.41
C LYS A 3 -17.24 14.23 -0.44
N ARG A 4 -18.00 13.75 -1.43
CA ARG A 4 -17.51 12.75 -2.40
C ARG A 4 -16.97 13.48 -3.62
N TYR A 5 -15.73 13.20 -3.99
CA TYR A 5 -15.12 13.77 -5.19
C TYR A 5 -15.53 12.93 -6.43
N PRO A 6 -15.71 13.55 -7.61
CA PRO A 6 -15.82 12.80 -8.85
C PRO A 6 -14.64 11.82 -8.99
N HIS A 7 -14.90 10.59 -9.45
CA HIS A 7 -13.89 9.54 -9.61
C HIS A 7 -13.16 9.08 -8.34
N GLN A 8 -13.68 9.40 -7.15
CA GLN A 8 -13.13 8.93 -5.89
C GLN A 8 -13.16 7.39 -5.80
N LEU A 9 -11.98 6.81 -5.55
CA LEU A 9 -11.78 5.38 -5.31
C LEU A 9 -11.83 5.07 -3.82
N SER A 10 -11.13 5.87 -3.01
CA SER A 10 -11.10 5.73 -1.56
C SER A 10 -10.93 7.09 -0.90
N TYR A 11 -11.16 7.13 0.41
CA TYR A 11 -10.93 8.30 1.24
C TYR A 11 -10.27 7.84 2.52
N GLY A 12 -8.97 8.11 2.67
CA GLY A 12 -8.25 7.84 3.90
C GLY A 12 -8.64 8.81 5.02
N ALA A 13 -7.93 8.79 6.14
CA ALA A 13 -8.19 9.73 7.24
C ALA A 13 -8.09 11.20 6.80
N ASN A 14 -7.11 11.51 5.92
CA ASN A 14 -6.77 12.89 5.55
C ASN A 14 -6.87 13.17 4.05
N ASN A 15 -6.61 12.18 3.19
CA ASN A 15 -6.37 12.41 1.76
C ASN A 15 -7.30 11.54 0.89
N PRO A 16 -8.04 12.13 -0.07
CA PRO A 16 -8.79 11.36 -1.05
C PRO A 16 -7.88 10.71 -2.08
N VAL A 17 -8.26 9.52 -2.55
CA VAL A 17 -7.67 8.86 -3.72
C VAL A 17 -8.69 8.85 -4.84
N ILE A 18 -8.32 9.36 -6.00
CA ILE A 18 -9.18 9.45 -7.19
C ILE A 18 -8.58 8.70 -8.37
N ALA A 19 -9.41 8.21 -9.27
CA ALA A 19 -8.96 7.76 -10.59
C ALA A 19 -8.74 8.97 -11.50
N LEU A 20 -7.55 9.08 -12.10
CA LEU A 20 -7.29 10.07 -13.16
C LEU A 20 -7.71 9.54 -14.53
N ASN A 21 -7.44 8.26 -14.77
CA ASN A 21 -7.83 7.54 -15.99
C ASN A 21 -7.85 6.02 -15.71
N GLU A 22 -7.89 5.19 -16.75
CA GLU A 22 -7.90 3.72 -16.60
C GLU A 22 -6.58 3.14 -16.07
N LYS A 23 -5.47 3.87 -16.17
CA LYS A 23 -4.13 3.39 -15.81
C LYS A 23 -3.56 4.09 -14.57
N GLU A 24 -4.06 5.27 -14.20
CA GLU A 24 -3.50 6.11 -13.15
C GLU A 24 -4.53 6.48 -12.08
N ALA A 25 -4.07 6.44 -10.83
CA ALA A 25 -4.76 6.95 -9.66
C ALA A 25 -3.92 8.03 -8.98
N ALA A 26 -4.58 8.94 -8.26
CA ALA A 26 -3.95 10.07 -7.59
C ALA A 26 -4.39 10.14 -6.13
N LYS A 27 -3.42 10.22 -5.21
CA LYS A 27 -3.65 10.61 -3.81
C LYS A 27 -3.42 12.11 -3.70
N ILE A 28 -4.44 12.84 -3.24
CA ILE A 28 -4.42 14.31 -3.19
C ILE A 28 -4.03 14.77 -1.79
N PHE A 29 -3.05 15.66 -1.72
CA PHE A 29 -2.52 16.26 -0.51
C PHE A 29 -2.93 17.74 -0.48
N SER A 30 -4.01 18.06 0.22
CA SER A 30 -4.66 19.38 0.19
C SER A 30 -4.27 20.32 1.34
N GLN A 31 -3.34 19.91 2.21
CA GLN A 31 -2.83 20.68 3.36
C GLN A 31 -1.30 20.78 3.29
N ASP A 32 -0.66 21.50 4.22
CA ASP A 32 0.80 21.61 4.29
C ASP A 32 1.45 20.27 4.66
N THR A 33 1.61 19.41 3.65
CA THR A 33 1.97 17.99 3.74
C THR A 33 3.11 17.66 2.78
N ARG A 34 3.92 18.68 2.41
CA ARG A 34 5.07 18.52 1.51
C ARG A 34 6.08 17.48 2.01
N SER A 35 6.25 17.38 3.33
CA SER A 35 7.06 16.32 3.95
C SER A 35 6.48 14.94 3.71
N ASP A 36 5.15 14.83 3.74
CA ASP A 36 4.44 13.56 3.74
C ASP A 36 4.41 12.97 2.32
N ILE A 37 4.11 13.79 1.31
CA ILE A 37 4.17 13.34 -0.09
C ILE A 37 5.59 12.96 -0.51
N GLY A 38 6.60 13.74 -0.09
CA GLY A 38 8.00 13.43 -0.38
C GLY A 38 8.43 12.11 0.25
N SER A 39 8.06 11.89 1.50
CA SER A 39 8.32 10.65 2.25
C SER A 39 7.60 9.44 1.63
N GLU A 40 6.31 9.58 1.28
CA GLU A 40 5.55 8.49 0.66
C GLU A 40 6.10 8.14 -0.73
N ALA A 41 6.42 9.15 -1.55
CA ALA A 41 7.04 8.95 -2.86
C ALA A 41 8.42 8.27 -2.75
N GLU A 42 9.25 8.64 -1.77
CA GLU A 42 10.55 7.97 -1.54
C GLU A 42 10.35 6.49 -1.19
N LYS A 43 9.43 6.19 -0.28
CA LYS A 43 9.11 4.81 0.15
C LYS A 43 8.61 3.96 -1.01
N MET A 44 7.69 4.48 -1.83
CA MET A 44 7.21 3.77 -3.02
C MET A 44 8.33 3.49 -4.00
N LYS A 45 9.15 4.51 -4.33
CA LYS A 45 10.29 4.34 -5.24
C LYS A 45 11.29 3.31 -4.72
N PHE A 46 11.55 3.30 -3.42
CA PHE A 46 12.42 2.31 -2.79
C PHE A 46 11.85 0.90 -2.91
N ALA A 47 10.57 0.70 -2.60
CA ALA A 47 9.93 -0.61 -2.74
C ALA A 47 9.89 -1.08 -4.21
N ASN A 48 9.53 -0.19 -5.14
CA ASN A 48 9.43 -0.50 -6.56
C ASN A 48 10.79 -0.81 -7.22
N SER A 49 11.92 -0.44 -6.61
CA SER A 49 13.24 -0.82 -7.11
C SER A 49 13.66 -2.24 -6.71
N ILE A 50 12.95 -2.84 -5.74
CA ILE A 50 13.19 -4.20 -5.24
C ILE A 50 12.34 -5.20 -6.00
N ASN A 51 11.02 -4.98 -6.04
CA ASN A 51 10.06 -5.82 -6.77
C ASN A 51 8.76 -5.08 -7.10
N GLY A 52 7.79 -5.80 -7.67
CA GLY A 52 6.51 -5.25 -8.13
C GLY A 52 5.40 -5.24 -7.09
N LEU A 53 5.66 -5.63 -5.83
CA LEU A 53 4.59 -5.89 -4.87
C LEU A 53 3.81 -4.63 -4.48
N VAL A 54 4.52 -3.56 -4.12
CA VAL A 54 3.92 -2.25 -3.82
C VAL A 54 3.43 -1.59 -5.11
N VAL A 55 2.29 -0.89 -5.03
CA VAL A 55 1.75 -0.07 -6.13
C VAL A 55 2.83 0.82 -6.74
N LYS A 56 2.86 0.89 -8.07
CA LYS A 56 3.92 1.57 -8.81
C LYS A 56 3.77 3.08 -8.72
N PHE A 57 4.84 3.73 -8.25
CA PHE A 57 5.00 5.17 -8.35
C PHE A 57 5.12 5.60 -9.82
N ILE A 58 4.43 6.67 -10.21
CA ILE A 58 4.54 7.28 -11.53
C ILE A 58 5.20 8.66 -11.44
N ARG A 59 4.56 9.60 -10.75
CA ARG A 59 5.06 10.99 -10.61
C ARG A 59 4.48 11.69 -9.39
N VAL A 60 5.12 12.79 -8.99
CA VAL A 60 4.49 13.82 -8.15
C VAL A 60 4.09 14.95 -9.09
N ASP A 61 2.89 15.48 -8.89
CA ASP A 61 2.28 16.54 -9.69
C ASP A 61 1.77 17.65 -8.76
N TYR A 62 1.45 18.82 -9.31
CA TYR A 62 0.90 19.94 -8.55
C TYR A 62 -0.27 20.57 -9.30
N ASP A 63 -1.42 20.65 -8.64
CA ASP A 63 -2.59 21.35 -9.17
C ASP A 63 -2.55 22.82 -8.75
N GLU A 64 -2.14 23.69 -9.69
CA GLU A 64 -2.07 25.14 -9.45
C GLU A 64 -3.40 25.78 -9.06
N LYS A 65 -4.52 25.26 -9.59
CA LYS A 65 -5.85 25.86 -9.38
C LYS A 65 -6.31 25.67 -7.94
N ASN A 66 -6.06 24.50 -7.38
CA ASN A 66 -6.47 24.15 -6.02
C ASN A 66 -5.33 24.23 -5.00
N ALA A 67 -4.10 24.49 -5.46
CA ALA A 67 -2.87 24.46 -4.68
C ALA A 67 -2.66 23.12 -3.94
N TRP A 68 -2.82 22.01 -4.67
CA TRP A 68 -2.69 20.66 -4.12
C TRP A 68 -1.45 19.94 -4.64
N ASP A 69 -0.74 19.27 -3.74
CA ASP A 69 0.28 18.30 -4.11
C ASP A 69 -0.40 16.96 -4.45
N ILE A 70 0.06 16.29 -5.51
CA ILE A 70 -0.59 15.07 -6.03
C ILE A 70 0.44 13.96 -6.19
N LEU A 71 0.20 12.82 -5.55
CA LEU A 71 0.98 11.61 -5.77
C LEU A 71 0.27 10.73 -6.78
N VAL A 72 0.85 10.58 -7.97
CA VAL A 72 0.30 9.76 -9.06
C VAL A 72 0.96 8.39 -9.05
N MET A 73 0.11 7.36 -9.06
CA MET A 73 0.49 5.95 -9.01
C MET A 73 -0.33 5.14 -10.01
N GLU A 74 0.07 3.90 -10.28
CA GLU A 74 -0.73 3.01 -11.10
C GLU A 74 -2.11 2.77 -10.47
N ARG A 75 -3.11 2.57 -11.33
CA ARG A 75 -4.45 2.21 -10.90
C ARG A 75 -4.57 0.70 -10.76
N ILE A 76 -5.01 0.25 -9.59
CA ILE A 76 -5.28 -1.17 -9.31
C ILE A 76 -6.79 -1.43 -9.36
N TYR A 77 -7.18 -2.54 -9.97
CA TYR A 77 -8.56 -3.04 -10.01
C TYR A 77 -8.65 -4.29 -9.14
N PRO A 78 -9.03 -4.14 -7.85
CA PRO A 78 -9.06 -5.27 -6.92
C PRO A 78 -10.23 -6.22 -7.21
N TYR A 79 -9.97 -7.51 -7.07
CA TYR A 79 -10.98 -8.56 -7.02
C TYR A 79 -11.31 -8.91 -5.57
N ASP A 80 -12.54 -9.37 -5.32
CA ASP A 80 -12.85 -10.05 -4.06
C ASP A 80 -12.03 -11.33 -3.97
N TYR A 81 -11.54 -11.68 -2.77
CA TYR A 81 -10.70 -12.86 -2.57
C TYR A 81 -11.39 -14.16 -2.99
N ARG A 82 -12.72 -14.25 -2.89
CA ARG A 82 -13.52 -15.41 -3.31
C ARG A 82 -13.66 -15.54 -4.83
N SER A 83 -13.15 -14.57 -5.57
CA SER A 83 -13.16 -14.62 -7.04
C SER A 83 -12.19 -15.68 -7.59
N PHE A 84 -11.37 -16.30 -6.74
CA PHE A 84 -10.38 -17.30 -7.14
C PHE A 84 -10.38 -18.51 -6.21
N GLU A 85 -9.99 -19.64 -6.78
CA GLU A 85 -9.90 -20.95 -6.13
C GLU A 85 -8.90 -20.93 -4.97
N VAL A 86 -9.09 -21.81 -3.99
CA VAL A 86 -8.23 -21.89 -2.80
C VAL A 86 -6.78 -22.18 -3.19
N GLU A 87 -6.56 -23.13 -4.10
CA GLU A 87 -5.25 -23.54 -4.57
C GLU A 87 -4.50 -22.37 -5.22
N LYS A 88 -5.22 -21.53 -5.97
CA LYS A 88 -4.64 -20.35 -6.60
C LYS A 88 -4.28 -19.27 -5.58
N ARG A 89 -5.09 -19.12 -4.53
CA ARG A 89 -4.78 -18.23 -3.40
C ARG A 89 -3.58 -18.70 -2.60
N GLU A 90 -3.41 -20.01 -2.39
CA GLU A 90 -2.22 -20.55 -1.75
C GLU A 90 -0.95 -20.19 -2.54
N LEU A 91 -0.95 -20.43 -3.85
CA LEU A 91 0.17 -20.08 -4.72
C LEU A 91 0.48 -18.58 -4.70
N TRP A 92 -0.56 -17.73 -4.76
CA TRP A 92 -0.37 -16.28 -4.68
C TRP A 92 0.12 -15.81 -3.33
N PHE A 93 -0.29 -16.45 -2.24
CA PHE A 93 0.24 -16.16 -0.92
C PHE A 93 1.73 -16.52 -0.84
N ASP A 94 2.15 -17.65 -1.40
CA ASP A 94 3.56 -18.04 -1.39
C ASP A 94 4.44 -17.04 -2.15
N VAL A 95 3.98 -16.57 -3.32
CA VAL A 95 4.65 -15.49 -4.08
C VAL A 95 4.70 -14.20 -3.26
N PHE A 96 3.57 -13.80 -2.68
CA PHE A 96 3.46 -12.60 -1.84
C PHE A 96 4.43 -12.64 -0.65
N ALA A 97 4.53 -13.79 0.04
CA ALA A 97 5.43 -13.98 1.16
C ALA A 97 6.91 -13.91 0.76
N ASP A 98 7.27 -14.40 -0.43
CA ASP A 98 8.62 -14.25 -0.96
C ASP A 98 8.95 -12.79 -1.30
N GLU A 99 8.04 -12.08 -1.96
CA GLU A 99 8.22 -10.67 -2.30
C GLU A 99 8.32 -9.77 -1.05
N ILE A 100 7.56 -10.08 0.02
CA ILE A 100 7.71 -9.43 1.33
C ILE A 100 9.11 -9.64 1.91
N LYS A 101 9.63 -10.88 1.85
CA LYS A 101 10.99 -11.17 2.36
C LYS A 101 12.05 -10.42 1.57
N GLN A 102 11.90 -10.29 0.25
CA GLN A 102 12.79 -9.49 -0.58
C GLN A 102 12.80 -8.02 -0.13
N LEU A 103 11.61 -7.44 0.16
CA LEU A 103 11.49 -6.09 0.71
C LEU A 103 12.19 -5.96 2.06
N HIS A 104 11.95 -6.90 2.99
CA HIS A 104 12.59 -6.91 4.32
C HIS A 104 14.11 -6.97 4.21
N HIS A 105 14.63 -7.85 3.35
CA HIS A 105 16.06 -8.03 3.15
C HIS A 105 16.72 -6.77 2.60
N ALA A 106 16.05 -6.08 1.68
CA ALA A 106 16.51 -4.81 1.13
C ALA A 106 16.34 -3.63 2.10
N GLY A 107 15.69 -3.82 3.25
CA GLY A 107 15.54 -2.79 4.28
C GLY A 107 14.25 -1.98 4.16
N PHE A 108 13.20 -2.53 3.57
CA PHE A 108 11.85 -1.96 3.54
C PHE A 108 10.88 -2.81 4.39
N VAL A 109 9.96 -2.17 5.11
CA VAL A 109 8.88 -2.84 5.87
C VAL A 109 7.60 -2.03 5.72
N HIS A 110 6.48 -2.69 5.37
CA HIS A 110 5.24 -2.00 4.98
C HIS A 110 4.51 -1.40 6.20
N ARG A 111 4.46 -2.14 7.31
CA ARG A 111 3.86 -1.82 8.61
C ARG A 111 2.35 -1.68 8.63
N ASP A 112 1.68 -2.06 7.55
CA ASP A 112 0.23 -1.92 7.41
C ASP A 112 -0.39 -3.07 6.60
N ILE A 113 0.15 -4.29 6.76
CA ILE A 113 -0.48 -5.49 6.20
C ILE A 113 -1.76 -5.77 6.96
N GLN A 114 -1.65 -5.83 8.29
CA GLN A 114 -2.80 -5.78 9.17
C GLN A 114 -2.97 -4.35 9.70
N ARG A 115 -4.13 -3.73 9.44
CA ARG A 115 -4.43 -2.39 9.94
C ARG A 115 -4.32 -2.36 11.48
N PRO A 116 -3.61 -1.37 12.07
CA PRO A 116 -3.56 -1.19 13.52
C PRO A 116 -4.95 -1.10 14.13
N SER A 117 -5.16 -1.76 15.27
CA SER A 117 -6.47 -1.91 15.92
C SER A 117 -7.12 -0.60 16.36
N ASN A 118 -6.36 0.50 16.43
CA ASN A 118 -6.81 1.84 16.78
C ASN A 118 -7.26 2.68 15.58
N ILE A 119 -7.25 2.13 14.36
CA ILE A 119 -7.64 2.82 13.12
C ILE A 119 -8.89 2.13 12.54
N THR A 120 -9.86 2.94 12.11
CA THR A 120 -11.10 2.43 11.47
C THR A 120 -10.81 1.85 10.08
N GLY A 121 -11.58 0.85 9.66
CA GLY A 121 -11.52 0.22 8.32
C GLY A 121 -11.32 -1.29 8.38
N ASP A 122 -11.24 -1.92 7.21
CA ASP A 122 -11.11 -3.37 7.12
C ASP A 122 -9.69 -3.82 7.50
N ARG A 123 -9.61 -5.00 8.12
CA ARG A 123 -8.38 -5.52 8.73
C ARG A 123 -7.19 -5.64 7.76
N PHE A 124 -7.45 -5.92 6.48
CA PHE A 124 -6.45 -6.16 5.43
C PHE A 124 -6.71 -5.30 4.19
N ASP A 125 -7.23 -4.09 4.39
CA ASP A 125 -7.68 -3.17 3.33
C ASP A 125 -6.55 -2.76 2.36
N ASN A 126 -5.30 -2.81 2.81
CA ASN A 126 -4.13 -2.41 2.03
C ASN A 126 -3.48 -3.56 1.25
N VAL A 127 -4.01 -4.79 1.39
CA VAL A 127 -3.63 -5.92 0.55
C VAL A 127 -4.72 -6.09 -0.49
N LEU A 128 -4.39 -5.94 -1.76
CA LEU A 128 -5.35 -6.02 -2.86
C LEU A 128 -5.07 -7.24 -3.72
N LEU A 129 -6.11 -7.97 -4.10
CA LEU A 129 -6.00 -9.08 -5.05
C LEU A 129 -6.23 -8.59 -6.48
N THR A 130 -5.35 -8.98 -7.39
CA THR A 130 -5.45 -8.68 -8.83
C THR A 130 -5.53 -9.96 -9.64
N SER A 131 -5.69 -9.85 -10.96
CA SER A 131 -5.69 -11.01 -11.86
C SER A 131 -4.35 -11.76 -11.90
N ILE A 132 -3.26 -11.14 -11.42
CA ILE A 132 -1.90 -11.69 -11.45
C ILE A 132 -1.33 -12.00 -10.06
N GLY A 133 -1.99 -11.62 -8.98
CA GLY A 133 -1.51 -11.84 -7.61
C GLY A 133 -1.88 -10.71 -6.64
N LEU A 134 -1.30 -10.76 -5.46
CA LEU A 134 -1.50 -9.76 -4.40
C LEU A 134 -0.65 -8.51 -4.65
N ARG A 135 -1.15 -7.35 -4.25
CA ARG A 135 -0.48 -6.04 -4.34
C ARG A 135 -0.66 -5.28 -3.03
N LEU A 136 0.32 -4.46 -2.68
CA LEU A 136 0.25 -3.57 -1.51
C LEU A 136 0.01 -2.12 -1.91
N ILE A 137 -0.84 -1.44 -1.15
CA ILE A 137 -1.08 0.00 -1.26
C ILE A 137 -0.84 0.71 0.07
N ASP A 138 -0.74 2.03 0.02
CA ASP A 138 -0.58 2.92 1.17
C ASP A 138 0.68 2.67 2.02
N VAL A 139 1.81 3.23 1.55
CA VAL A 139 3.10 3.13 2.24
C VAL A 139 3.34 4.27 3.24
N GLY A 140 2.29 5.02 3.60
CA GLY A 140 2.40 6.21 4.44
C GLY A 140 3.16 5.95 5.75
N ILE A 141 2.86 4.83 6.42
CA ILE A 141 3.50 4.44 7.69
C ILE A 141 4.67 3.47 7.54
N SER A 142 5.00 3.05 6.31
CA SER A 142 6.14 2.16 6.04
C SER A 142 7.47 2.77 6.49
N ALA A 143 8.45 1.92 6.71
CA ALA A 143 9.78 2.34 7.17
C ALA A 143 10.89 1.80 6.27
N ILE A 144 11.92 2.63 6.07
CA ILE A 144 13.17 2.24 5.43
C ILE A 144 14.23 2.13 6.52
N LYS A 145 14.96 1.02 6.56
CA LYS A 145 15.99 0.70 7.56
C LYS A 145 16.98 1.84 7.80
N LYS A 146 17.43 2.51 6.74
CA LYS A 146 18.36 3.65 6.81
C LYS A 146 17.81 4.85 7.59
N ASN A 147 16.49 5.03 7.62
CA ASN A 147 15.82 6.17 8.26
C ASN A 147 15.48 5.90 9.73
N VAL A 148 15.23 4.63 10.11
CA VAL A 148 14.77 4.25 11.45
C VAL A 148 15.81 3.51 12.31
N GLY A 149 16.89 3.03 11.68
CA GLY A 149 17.94 2.25 12.33
C GLY A 149 17.60 0.77 12.51
N GLU A 150 18.65 -0.06 12.69
CA GLU A 150 18.57 -1.53 12.73
C GLU A 150 17.57 -2.05 13.76
N LYS A 151 17.69 -1.59 15.01
CA LYS A 151 16.94 -2.15 16.14
C LYS A 151 15.43 -1.95 15.97
N LEU A 152 15.02 -0.76 15.51
CA LEU A 152 13.62 -0.45 15.29
C LEU A 152 13.09 -1.16 14.04
N PHE A 153 13.89 -1.21 12.98
CA PHE A 153 13.55 -1.93 11.76
C PHE A 153 13.31 -3.43 12.03
N ALA A 154 14.20 -4.09 12.76
CA ALA A 154 14.08 -5.51 13.11
C ALA A 154 12.76 -5.81 13.86
N LYS A 155 12.38 -4.93 14.80
CA LYS A 155 11.09 -5.05 15.51
C LYS A 155 9.89 -4.91 14.57
N HIS A 156 9.95 -4.00 13.60
CA HIS A 156 8.89 -3.85 12.61
C HIS A 156 8.77 -5.09 11.71
N VAL A 157 9.89 -5.66 11.27
CA VAL A 157 9.91 -6.90 10.48
C VAL A 157 9.30 -8.06 11.29
N GLU A 158 9.68 -8.23 12.55
CA GLU A 158 9.12 -9.27 13.41
C GLU A 158 7.59 -9.17 13.53
N THR A 159 7.08 -7.93 13.69
CA THR A 159 5.63 -7.69 13.76
C THR A 159 4.95 -8.01 12.43
N GLU A 160 5.51 -7.55 11.30
CA GLU A 160 4.95 -7.80 9.97
C GLU A 160 4.93 -9.29 9.62
N LEU A 161 5.94 -10.07 10.04
CA LEU A 161 5.93 -11.53 9.87
C LEU A 161 4.80 -12.22 10.65
N GLN A 162 4.44 -11.71 11.84
CA GLN A 162 3.28 -12.23 12.57
C GLN A 162 1.97 -11.87 11.87
N GLU A 163 1.86 -10.64 11.33
CA GLU A 163 0.71 -10.20 10.54
C GLU A 163 0.54 -11.05 9.27
N MET A 164 1.63 -11.47 8.63
CA MET A 164 1.63 -12.35 7.47
C MET A 164 0.98 -13.71 7.74
N GLU A 165 1.26 -14.34 8.89
CA GLU A 165 0.65 -15.63 9.26
C GLU A 165 -0.86 -15.50 9.52
N ILE A 166 -1.26 -14.39 10.12
CA ILE A 166 -2.67 -14.06 10.33
C ILE A 166 -3.36 -13.82 8.97
N PHE A 167 -2.72 -13.04 8.09
CA PHE A 167 -3.24 -12.75 6.77
C PHE A 167 -3.39 -14.02 5.93
N ARG A 168 -2.42 -14.94 6.01
CA ARG A 168 -2.49 -16.27 5.35
C ARG A 168 -3.80 -16.99 5.66
N SER A 169 -4.08 -17.16 6.95
CA SER A 169 -5.26 -17.86 7.44
C SER A 169 -6.54 -17.18 6.96
N PHE A 170 -6.56 -15.84 6.97
CA PHE A 170 -7.70 -15.06 6.50
C PHE A 170 -7.90 -15.19 4.99
N PHE A 171 -6.84 -15.02 4.20
CA PHE A 171 -6.88 -14.96 2.75
C PHE A 171 -7.27 -16.31 2.13
N ILE A 172 -6.64 -17.39 2.59
CA ILE A 172 -6.95 -18.76 2.13
C ILE A 172 -8.34 -19.18 2.61
N GLY A 173 -8.75 -18.74 3.80
CA GLY A 173 -10.05 -19.07 4.39
C GLY A 173 -11.25 -18.27 3.85
N ARG A 174 -11.05 -17.31 2.93
CA ARG A 174 -12.15 -16.56 2.32
C ARG A 174 -13.07 -17.39 1.44
#